data_AF-A0A7J4NW34-F1
#
_entry.id   AF-A0A7J4NW34-F1
#
_cell.length_a   1.000
_cell.length_b   1.000
_cell.length_c   1.000
_cell.angle_alpha   90.00
_cell.angle_beta   90.00
_cell.angle_gamma   90.00
#
_symmetry.space_group_name_H-M   'P 1'
#
loop_
_entity.id
_entity.type
_entity.pdbx_description
1 polymer ?
#
loop_
_entity_poly.entity_id
_entity_poly.type
_entity_poly.pdbx_seq_one_letter_code
_entity_poly.pdbx_strand_id
1 'polypeptide(L)'
;ELTDADIGPDIDAIVISGGTGLAPEDVTLEAVEPLFDKTIPGFGEVFRLKSLEDVGTAAILSRASAGTVGRCVVFCLPGSPAAVELALKELIIPEAPHIIKHI
;
A
#
# COMPACT_ATOMS: atom_id res chain seq x y z
N GLU A 1 -16.05 3.06 -10.80
CA GLU A 1 -15.19 1.88 -10.63
C GLU A 1 -13.90 2.16 -11.38
N LEU A 2 -12.76 1.87 -10.76
CA LEU A 2 -11.46 1.82 -11.44
C LEU A 2 -11.30 0.35 -11.83
N THR A 3 -11.20 0.08 -13.12
CA THR A 3 -11.12 -1.27 -13.67
C THR A 3 -9.73 -1.53 -14.22
N ASP A 4 -9.43 -2.80 -14.48
CA ASP A 4 -8.17 -3.21 -15.14
C ASP A 4 -7.98 -2.52 -16.51
N ALA A 5 -9.07 -2.09 -17.16
CA ALA A 5 -9.02 -1.35 -18.42
C ALA A 5 -8.58 0.13 -18.25
N ASP A 6 -8.69 0.67 -17.04
CA ASP A 6 -8.25 2.04 -16.71
C ASP A 6 -6.76 2.08 -16.32
N ILE A 7 -6.18 0.93 -15.99
CA ILE A 7 -4.75 0.76 -15.72
C ILE A 7 -4.06 0.42 -17.05
N GLY A 8 -3.02 1.17 -17.39
CA GLY A 8 -2.27 0.94 -18.63
C GLY A 8 -1.73 -0.50 -18.70
N PRO A 9 -1.72 -1.15 -19.87
CA PRO A 9 -1.36 -2.57 -20.00
C PRO A 9 0.06 -2.92 -19.56
N ASP A 10 0.93 -1.90 -19.49
CA ASP A 10 2.35 -2.00 -19.11
C ASP A 10 2.62 -1.58 -17.65
N ILE A 11 1.58 -1.42 -16.83
CA ILE A 11 1.71 -1.07 -15.40
C ILE A 11 1.50 -2.32 -14.54
N ASP A 12 2.58 -2.80 -13.92
CA ASP A 12 2.53 -3.96 -13.03
C ASP A 12 2.30 -3.57 -11.55
N ALA A 13 2.65 -2.35 -11.16
CA ALA A 13 2.53 -1.88 -9.79
C ALA A 13 2.23 -0.37 -9.70
N ILE A 14 1.38 0.00 -8.74
CA ILE A 14 1.06 1.38 -8.38
C ILE A 14 1.41 1.60 -6.91
N VAL A 15 2.10 2.72 -6.63
CA VAL A 15 2.39 3.17 -5.27
C VAL A 15 1.76 4.53 -5.06
N ILE A 16 0.90 4.63 -4.07
CA ILE A 16 0.22 5.85 -3.63
C ILE A 16 0.80 6.23 -2.28
N SER A 17 1.21 7.49 -2.11
CA SER A 17 1.75 8.00 -0.85
C SER A 17 0.99 9.24 -0.40
N GLY A 18 0.56 9.24 0.87
CA GLY A 18 -0.20 10.33 1.47
C GLY A 18 -1.69 10.04 1.56
N GLY A 19 -2.41 10.90 2.28
CA GLY A 19 -3.86 10.80 2.43
C GLY A 19 -4.35 9.57 3.20
N THR A 20 -3.48 8.91 3.99
CA THR A 20 -3.84 7.72 4.79
C THR A 20 -4.00 8.02 6.27
N GLY A 21 -3.80 9.25 6.74
CA GLY A 21 -3.93 9.61 8.15
C GLY A 21 -5.37 9.50 8.71
N LEU A 22 -5.62 10.20 9.81
CA LEU A 22 -6.92 10.22 10.49
C LEU A 22 -7.70 11.53 10.28
N ALA A 23 -7.14 12.48 9.52
CA ALA A 23 -7.85 13.71 9.22
C ALA A 23 -9.05 13.42 8.30
N PRO A 24 -10.11 14.25 8.31
CA PRO A 24 -11.27 14.05 7.44
C PRO A 24 -10.95 14.01 5.95
N GLU A 25 -9.86 14.66 5.53
CA GLU A 25 -9.33 14.65 4.16
C GLU A 25 -8.48 13.41 3.82
N ASP A 26 -8.07 12.63 4.81
CA ASP A 26 -7.28 11.40 4.63
C ASP A 26 -8.19 10.22 4.23
N VAL A 27 -8.49 10.11 2.93
CA VAL A 27 -9.46 9.15 2.39
C VAL A 27 -8.85 8.11 1.43
N THR A 28 -7.53 7.99 1.37
CA THR A 28 -6.85 7.15 0.38
C THR A 28 -7.21 5.67 0.54
N LEU A 29 -7.29 5.15 1.77
CA LEU A 29 -7.65 3.75 1.97
C LEU A 29 -9.13 3.51 1.64
N GLU A 30 -9.99 4.41 2.07
CA GLU A 30 -11.43 4.36 1.82
C GLU A 30 -11.76 4.48 0.33
N ALA A 31 -10.94 5.18 -0.44
CA ALA A 31 -11.08 5.30 -1.89
C ALA A 31 -10.52 4.09 -2.65
N VAL A 32 -9.43 3.49 -2.17
CA VAL A 32 -8.65 2.50 -2.93
C VAL A 32 -9.00 1.06 -2.55
N GLU A 33 -9.21 0.75 -1.27
CA GLU A 33 -9.52 -0.62 -0.82
C GLU A 33 -10.78 -1.23 -1.48
N PRO A 34 -11.87 -0.48 -1.75
CA PRO A 34 -13.03 -1.01 -2.47
C PRO A 34 -12.75 -1.45 -3.91
N LEU A 35 -11.60 -1.04 -4.47
CA LEU A 35 -11.17 -1.40 -5.82
C LEU A 35 -10.37 -2.70 -5.86
N PHE A 36 -9.93 -3.21 -4.71
CA PHE A 36 -9.13 -4.43 -4.67
C PHE A 36 -9.97 -5.67 -5.00
N ASP A 37 -9.52 -6.47 -5.96
CA ASP A 37 -10.02 -7.83 -6.16
C ASP A 37 -9.64 -8.72 -4.97
N LYS A 38 -8.42 -8.54 -4.44
CA LYS A 38 -7.92 -9.22 -3.24
C LYS A 38 -7.06 -8.27 -2.43
N THR A 39 -7.38 -8.15 -1.15
CA THR A 39 -6.54 -7.46 -0.17
C THR A 39 -5.34 -8.33 0.23
N ILE A 40 -4.19 -7.70 0.47
CA ILE A 40 -2.98 -8.31 1.03
C ILE A 40 -2.85 -7.82 2.48
N PRO A 41 -3.59 -8.40 3.46
CA PRO A 41 -3.66 -7.86 4.82
C PRO A 41 -2.29 -7.82 5.51
N GLY A 42 -1.43 -8.80 5.21
CA GLY A 42 -0.08 -8.90 5.75
C GLY A 42 0.80 -7.68 5.45
N PHE A 43 0.52 -6.92 4.38
CA PHE A 43 1.30 -5.72 4.05
C PHE A 43 1.20 -4.66 5.15
N GLY A 44 -0.02 -4.29 5.54
CA GLY A 44 -0.25 -3.28 6.58
C GLY A 44 0.19 -3.78 7.97
N GLU A 45 0.05 -5.07 8.24
CA GLU A 45 0.49 -5.70 9.48
C GLU A 45 2.01 -5.64 9.65
N VAL A 46 2.76 -6.11 8.65
CA VAL A 46 4.23 -6.10 8.69
C VAL A 46 4.76 -4.66 8.63
N PHE A 47 4.11 -3.76 7.87
CA PHE A 47 4.46 -2.35 7.85
C PHE A 47 4.36 -1.72 9.25
N ARG A 48 3.26 -1.94 9.97
CA ARG A 48 3.12 -1.44 11.36
C ARG A 48 4.13 -2.09 12.31
N LEU A 49 4.39 -3.38 12.15
CA LEU A 49 5.39 -4.08 12.96
C LEU A 49 6.78 -3.49 12.78
N LYS A 50 7.22 -3.26 11.54
CA LYS A 50 8.52 -2.60 11.25
C LYS A 50 8.52 -1.15 11.71
N SER A 51 7.41 -0.42 11.54
CA SER A 51 7.30 0.97 11.99
C SER A 51 7.40 1.11 13.51
N LEU A 52 7.03 0.08 14.28
CA LEU A 52 7.13 0.08 15.74
C LEU A 52 8.58 0.27 16.21
N GLU A 53 9.56 -0.21 15.45
CA GLU A 53 10.99 -0.07 15.76
C GLU A 53 11.48 1.37 15.55
N ASP A 54 10.89 2.10 14.59
CA ASP A 54 11.29 3.46 14.22
C ASP A 54 10.53 4.54 15.00
N VAL A 55 9.21 4.44 15.04
CA VAL A 55 8.32 5.48 15.61
C VAL A 55 7.63 5.06 16.91
N GLY A 56 7.94 3.87 17.44
CA GLY A 56 7.34 3.37 18.67
C GLY A 56 5.82 3.19 18.54
N THR A 57 5.09 3.46 19.64
CA THR A 57 3.64 3.25 19.70
C THR A 57 2.84 4.11 18.72
N ALA A 58 3.43 5.17 18.16
CA ALA A 58 2.82 5.95 17.08
C ALA A 58 2.53 5.08 15.84
N ALA A 59 3.18 3.93 15.68
CA ALA A 59 2.87 2.94 14.65
C ALA A 59 1.40 2.47 14.67
N ILE A 60 0.68 2.60 15.80
CA ILE A 60 -0.77 2.30 15.87
C ILE A 60 -1.57 3.21 14.91
N LEU A 61 -1.11 4.43 14.67
CA LEU A 61 -1.76 5.39 13.78
C LEU A 61 -1.39 5.17 12.30
N SER A 62 -0.42 4.29 12.04
CA SER A 62 0.10 4.05 10.69
C SER A 62 -0.87 3.20 9.86
N ARG A 63 -1.50 3.86 8.91
CA ARG A 63 -2.45 3.30 7.96
C ARG A 63 -1.76 3.10 6.61
N ALA A 64 -1.55 1.83 6.28
CA ALA A 64 -1.01 1.37 5.01
C ALA A 64 -1.78 0.12 4.58
N SER A 65 -2.01 -0.04 3.28
CA SER A 65 -2.77 -1.15 2.71
C SER A 65 -2.21 -1.55 1.37
N ALA A 66 -2.48 -2.78 0.95
CA ALA A 66 -2.13 -3.25 -0.37
C ALA A 66 -3.15 -4.27 -0.87
N GLY A 67 -3.27 -4.36 -2.18
CA GLY A 67 -4.19 -5.29 -2.84
C GLY A 67 -3.92 -5.41 -4.33
N THR A 68 -4.64 -6.31 -4.98
CA THR A 68 -4.55 -6.53 -6.43
C THR A 68 -5.74 -5.88 -7.12
N VAL A 69 -5.50 -5.26 -8.27
CA VAL A 69 -6.52 -4.79 -9.21
C VAL A 69 -6.14 -5.38 -10.56
N GLY A 70 -6.86 -6.43 -10.95
CA GLY A 70 -6.52 -7.33 -12.05
C GLY A 70 -5.07 -7.76 -12.04
N ARG A 71 -4.29 -7.34 -13.05
CA ARG A 71 -2.85 -7.69 -13.17
C ARG A 71 -1.89 -6.72 -12.49
N CYS A 72 -2.40 -5.72 -11.79
CA CYS A 72 -1.61 -4.71 -11.09
C CYS A 72 -1.68 -4.92 -9.58
N VAL A 73 -0.54 -4.76 -8.90
CA VAL A 73 -0.51 -4.64 -7.44
C VAL A 73 -0.53 -3.16 -7.03
N VAL A 74 -1.34 -2.80 -6.04
CA VAL A 74 -1.48 -1.43 -5.55
C VAL A 74 -1.05 -1.36 -4.09
N PHE A 75 -0.21 -0.39 -3.76
CA PHE A 75 0.26 -0.11 -2.41
C PHE A 75 -0.13 1.32 -1.99
N CYS A 76 -0.81 1.45 -0.85
CA CYS A 76 -1.15 2.72 -0.23
C CYS A 76 -0.30 2.94 1.02
N LEU A 77 0.48 4.02 1.02
CA LEU A 77 1.48 4.32 2.04
C LEU A 77 1.16 5.65 2.75
N PRO A 78 1.64 5.82 4.01
CA PRO A 78 1.70 7.14 4.63
C PRO A 78 2.49 8.14 3.77
N GLY A 79 2.22 9.43 3.98
CA GLY A 79 2.87 10.51 3.24
C GLY A 79 4.26 10.91 3.74
N SER A 80 4.71 10.37 4.89
CA SER A 80 6.01 10.74 5.44
C SER A 80 7.14 10.08 4.64
N PRO A 81 8.24 10.80 4.30
CA PRO A 81 9.35 10.23 3.56
C PRO A 81 9.96 8.98 4.22
N ALA A 82 10.05 8.96 5.56
CA ALA A 82 10.55 7.81 6.31
C ALA A 82 9.66 6.55 6.15
N ALA A 83 8.33 6.71 6.21
CA ALA A 83 7.39 5.60 5.99
C ALA A 83 7.50 5.05 4.55
N VAL A 84 7.62 5.94 3.57
CA VAL A 84 7.79 5.56 2.16
C VAL A 84 9.11 4.80 1.96
N GLU A 85 10.20 5.30 2.53
CA GLU A 85 11.50 4.64 2.46
C GLU A 85 11.47 3.24 3.10
N LEU A 86 10.87 3.12 4.30
CA LEU A 86 10.69 1.85 4.98
C LEU A 86 9.89 0.87 4.10
N ALA A 87 8.71 1.29 3.62
CA ALA A 87 7.85 0.43 2.81
C ALA A 87 8.52 -0.02 1.51
N LEU A 88 9.19 0.90 0.81
CA LEU A 88 9.88 0.57 -0.45
C LEU A 88 11.01 -0.43 -0.23
N LYS A 89 11.90 -0.15 0.72
CA LYS A 89 13.12 -0.96 0.93
C LYS A 89 12.82 -2.32 1.55
N GLU A 90 11.93 -2.34 2.54
CA GLU A 90 11.74 -3.52 3.39
C GLU A 90 10.59 -4.42 2.94
N LEU A 91 9.68 -3.92 2.10
CA LEU A 91 8.45 -4.65 1.72
C LEU A 91 8.22 -4.67 0.21
N ILE A 92 8.11 -3.52 -0.44
CA ILE A 92 7.66 -3.44 -1.84
C ILE A 92 8.73 -3.96 -2.80
N ILE A 93 9.96 -3.44 -2.77
CA ILE A 93 11.01 -3.87 -3.71
C ILE A 93 11.34 -5.36 -3.56
N PRO A 94 11.45 -5.94 -2.34
CA PRO A 94 11.68 -7.38 -2.19
C PRO A 94 10.54 -8.25 -2.71
N GLU A 95 9.28 -7.86 -2.46
CA GLU A 95 8.13 -8.76 -2.66
C GLU A 95 7.35 -8.51 -3.96
N ALA A 96 7.39 -7.30 -4.52
CA ALA A 96 6.64 -6.95 -5.74
C ALA A 96 6.92 -7.93 -6.90
N PRO A 97 8.17 -8.34 -7.21
CA PRO A 97 8.41 -9.34 -8.26
C PRO A 97 7.72 -10.68 -8.01
N HIS A 98 7.62 -11.10 -6.75
CA HIS A 98 6.92 -12.33 -6.38
C HIS A 98 5.41 -12.15 -6.50
N ILE A 99 4.86 -11.01 -6.05
CA ILE A 99 3.42 -10.71 -6.16
C ILE A 99 3.00 -10.67 -7.64
N ILE A 100 3.71 -9.92 -8.48
CA ILE A 100 3.43 -9.75 -9.92
C ILE A 100 3.41 -11.10 -10.65
N LYS A 101 4.26 -12.05 -10.24
CA LYS A 101 4.30 -13.38 -10.84
C LYS A 101 3.03 -14.23 -10.55
N HIS A 102 2.29 -13.93 -9.49
CA HIS A 102 1.15 -14.72 -9.02
C HIS A 102 -0.22 -14.09 -9.33
N ILE A 103 -0.24 -12.91 -9.94
CA ILE A 103 -1.46 -12.20 -10.33
C ILE A 103 -1.66 -12.21 -11.84
#